data_AF-A0A9W4WZ86-F1
#
_entry.id   AF-A0A9W4WZ86-F1
#
_cell.length_a   1.000
_cell.length_b   1.000
_cell.length_c   1.000
_cell.angle_alpha   90.00
_cell.angle_beta   90.00
_cell.angle_gamma   90.00
#
_symmetry.space_group_name_H-M   'P 1'
#
loop_
_entity.id
_entity.type
_entity.pdbx_description
1 polymer ?
#
loop_
_entity_poly.entity_id
_entity_poly.type
_entity_poly.pdbx_seq_one_letter_code
_entity_poly.pdbx_strand_id
1 'polypeptide(L)' 'KGKYSDAYVFPSEKDIETKMPITSLDFASLYSSLIMTYNLSLEKFILSSKDADITQKNRNTLYEISFPFNKRDIYT' A
#
# COMPACT_ATOMS: atom_id res chain seq x y z
N LYS A 1 16.98 -13.57 2.19
CA LYS A 1 16.55 -13.54 3.60
C LYS A 1 16.45 -12.09 4.05
N GLY A 2 15.24 -11.60 4.23
CA GLY A 2 14.90 -10.32 4.86
C GLY A 2 13.41 -10.42 5.21
N LYS A 3 13.02 -10.10 6.45
CA LYS A 3 11.59 -10.04 6.81
C LYS A 3 10.96 -8.85 6.07
N TYR A 4 9.69 -8.98 5.67
CA TYR A 4 8.92 -7.83 5.18
C TYR A 4 8.85 -6.77 6.30
N SER A 5 8.90 -5.49 5.94
CA SER A 5 8.64 -4.42 6.89
C SER A 5 7.21 -4.56 7.39
N ASP A 6 7.03 -4.50 8.71
CA ASP A 6 5.71 -4.57 9.35
C ASP A 6 4.92 -3.26 9.10
N ALA A 7 3.92 -2.99 9.93
CA ALA A 7 3.10 -1.79 9.83
C ALA A 7 3.89 -0.50 10.11
N TYR A 8 3.50 0.58 9.42
CA TYR A 8 3.95 1.93 9.74
C TYR A 8 3.14 2.52 10.89
N VAL A 9 3.80 3.12 11.88
CA VAL A 9 3.16 3.80 13.01
C VAL A 9 3.41 5.30 12.88
N PHE A 10 2.34 6.09 12.78
CA PHE A 10 2.44 7.54 12.74
C PHE A 10 2.92 8.09 14.11
N PRO A 11 3.80 9.10 14.11
CA PRO A 11 4.14 9.79 15.35
C PRO A 11 2.90 10.47 15.92
N SER A 12 2.73 10.41 17.23
CA SER A 12 1.64 11.07 17.94
C SER A 12 1.84 12.59 17.92
N GLU A 13 0.77 13.33 17.59
CA GLU A 13 0.71 14.80 17.71
C GLU A 13 0.24 15.15 19.14
N LYS A 14 1.19 15.52 20.00
CA LYS A 14 0.94 15.69 21.45
C LYS A 14 0.30 17.03 21.84
N ASP A 15 0.25 18.01 20.94
CA ASP A 15 -0.21 19.37 21.24
C ASP A 15 -1.71 19.61 20.94
N ILE A 16 -2.44 18.59 20.46
CA ILE A 16 -3.85 18.71 20.02
C ILE A 16 -4.83 18.30 21.15
N GLU A 17 -4.34 17.74 22.25
CA GLU A 17 -5.16 17.24 23.37
C GLU A 17 -5.87 18.34 24.19
N THR A 18 -5.80 19.60 23.76
CA THR A 18 -6.47 20.70 24.46
C THR A 18 -7.91 20.89 23.96
N LYS A 19 -8.85 20.29 24.72
CA LYS A 19 -10.30 20.60 24.82
C LYS A 19 -11.29 19.89 23.89
N MET A 20 -10.89 19.12 22.86
CA MET A 20 -11.85 18.41 21.99
C MET A 20 -11.77 16.88 22.14
N PRO A 21 -12.90 16.15 22.11
CA PRO A 21 -12.89 14.69 22.13
C PRO A 21 -12.27 14.15 20.83
N ILE A 22 -11.24 13.32 20.96
CA ILE A 22 -10.59 12.65 19.83
C ILE A 22 -11.38 11.38 19.51
N THR A 23 -12.00 11.33 18.34
CA THR A 23 -12.65 10.10 17.85
C THR A 23 -11.67 9.35 16.97
N SER A 24 -11.37 8.10 17.34
CA SER A 24 -10.58 7.20 16.49
C SER A 24 -11.47 6.61 15.41
N LEU A 25 -10.97 6.61 14.17
CA LEU A 25 -11.55 5.88 13.05
C LEU A 25 -10.58 4.75 12.69
N ASP A 26 -11.08 3.53 12.68
CA ASP A 26 -10.29 2.34 12.37
C ASP A 26 -10.80 1.64 11.10
N PHE A 27 -9.91 0.94 10.41
CA PHE A 27 -10.26 0.12 9.26
C PHE A 27 -10.73 -1.26 9.73
N ALA A 28 -11.89 -1.70 9.24
CA ALA A 28 -12.28 -3.10 9.37
C ALA A 28 -11.32 -3.96 8.51
N SER A 29 -10.44 -4.72 9.16
CA SER A 29 -9.57 -5.72 8.52
C SER A 29 -8.69 -5.16 7.37
N LEU A 30 -7.82 -4.19 7.68
CA LEU A 30 -6.99 -3.48 6.69
C LEU A 30 -6.32 -4.40 5.64
N TYR A 31 -5.57 -5.43 6.07
CA TYR A 31 -4.83 -6.29 5.15
C TYR A 31 -5.73 -7.12 4.23
N SER A 32 -6.82 -7.69 4.76
CA SER A 32 -7.76 -8.47 3.96
C SER A 32 -8.45 -7.60 2.93
N SER A 33 -8.85 -6.39 3.33
CA SER A 33 -9.46 -5.41 2.42
C SER A 33 -8.52 -5.07 1.26
N LEU A 34 -7.23 -4.83 1.52
CA LEU A 34 -6.23 -4.56 0.46
C LEU A 34 -6.07 -5.75 -0.50
N ILE A 35 -5.95 -6.97 0.02
CA ILE A 35 -5.81 -8.19 -0.79
C ILE A 35 -7.02 -8.34 -1.73
N MET A 36 -8.22 -8.13 -1.21
CA MET A 36 -9.46 -8.25 -1.99
C MET A 36 -9.63 -7.12 -3.01
N THR A 37 -9.39 -5.86 -2.61
CA THR A 37 -9.56 -4.69 -3.48
C THR A 37 -8.65 -4.75 -4.70
N TYR A 38 -7.40 -5.16 -4.52
CA TYR A 38 -6.41 -5.21 -5.60
C TYR A 38 -6.23 -6.61 -6.21
N ASN A 39 -7.00 -7.60 -5.75
CA ASN A 39 -6.92 -8.98 -6.23
C ASN A 39 -5.48 -9.53 -6.16
N LEU A 40 -4.80 -9.24 -5.04
CA LEU A 40 -3.40 -9.58 -4.84
C LEU A 40 -3.23 -11.10 -4.79
N SER A 41 -2.53 -11.65 -5.78
CA SER A 41 -2.19 -13.07 -5.87
C SER A 41 -0.79 -13.19 -6.44
N LEU A 42 0.02 -14.12 -5.90
CA LEU A 42 1.41 -14.32 -6.31
C LEU A 42 1.55 -14.53 -7.82
N GLU A 43 0.55 -15.15 -8.46
CA GLU A 43 0.51 -15.41 -9.90
C GLU A 43 0.38 -14.14 -10.76
N LYS A 44 -0.08 -13.03 -10.17
CA LYS A 44 -0.31 -11.76 -10.86
C LYS A 44 0.77 -10.72 -10.58
N PHE A 45 1.67 -10.99 -9.65
CA PHE A 45 2.76 -10.07 -9.32
C PHE A 45 3.88 -10.16 -10.34
N ILE A 46 4.31 -9.00 -10.82
CA ILE A 46 5.53 -8.85 -11.59
C ILE A 46 6.55 -8.18 -10.68
N LEU A 47 7.55 -8.95 -10.23
CA LEU A 47 8.51 -8.52 -9.21
C LEU A 47 9.68 -7.68 -9.78
N SER A 48 9.81 -7.64 -11.11
CA SER A 48 10.92 -7.01 -11.81
C SER A 48 10.40 -6.05 -12.87
N SER A 49 10.90 -4.82 -12.86
CA SER A 49 10.58 -3.83 -13.89
C SER A 49 10.92 -4.33 -15.31
N LYS A 50 11.97 -5.16 -15.47
CA LYS A 50 12.29 -5.77 -16.77
C LYS A 50 11.18 -6.71 -17.26
N ASP A 51 10.61 -7.48 -16.35
CA ASP A 51 9.53 -8.42 -16.66
C ASP A 51 8.23 -7.66 -16.95
N ALA A 52 8.02 -6.51 -16.30
CA ALA A 52 6.92 -5.60 -16.60
C ALA A 52 7.06 -5.03 -18.02
N ASP A 53 8.25 -4.55 -18.41
CA ASP A 53 8.50 -4.03 -19.76
C ASP A 53 8.26 -5.10 -20.83
N ILE A 54 8.69 -6.34 -20.59
CA ILE A 54 8.47 -7.48 -21.49
C ILE A 54 6.97 -7.79 -21.61
N THR A 55 6.27 -7.83 -20.48
CA THR A 55 4.83 -8.12 -20.42
C THR A 55 4.01 -7.05 -21.12
N GLN A 56 4.38 -5.78 -20.96
CA GLN A 56 3.75 -4.66 -21.67
C GLN A 56 4.00 -4.75 -23.19
N LYS A 57 5.22 -5.12 -23.62
CA LYS A 57 5.54 -5.36 -25.04
C LYS A 57 4.75 -6.51 -25.65
N ASN A 58 4.44 -7.53 -24.84
CA ASN A 58 3.59 -8.66 -25.23
C ASN A 58 2.09 -8.32 -25.31
N ARG A 59 1.72 -7.03 -25.14
CA ARG A 59 0.35 -6.50 -25.16
C ARG A 59 -0.53 -6.97 -24.01
N ASN A 60 0.06 -7.40 -22.91
CA ASN A 60 -0.68 -7.66 -21.68
C ASN A 60 -0.95 -6.33 -20.96
N THR A 61 -2.15 -6.17 -20.41
CA THR A 61 -2.50 -5.01 -19.57
C THR A 61 -1.84 -5.14 -18.21
N LEU A 62 -1.12 -4.10 -17.81
CA LEU A 62 -0.53 -3.97 -16.47
C LEU A 62 -1.33 -3.00 -15.63
N TYR A 63 -1.42 -3.29 -14.34
CA TYR A 63 -2.04 -2.41 -13.35
C TYR A 63 -0.98 -2.03 -12.32
N GLU A 64 -0.71 -0.75 -12.20
CA GLU A 64 0.20 -0.20 -11.21
C GLU A 64 -0.58 0.15 -9.94
N ILE A 65 -0.09 -0.30 -8.79
CA ILE A 65 -0.65 0.03 -7.48
C ILE A 65 0.25 1.11 -6.87
N SER A 66 -0.30 2.31 -6.68
CA SER A 66 0.42 3.42 -6.05
C SER A 66 -0.39 4.01 -4.90
N PHE A 67 0.31 4.40 -3.83
CA PHE A 67 -0.29 5.04 -2.68
C PHE A 67 0.42 6.36 -2.38
N PRO A 68 -0.31 7.49 -2.27
CA PRO A 68 0.28 8.73 -1.81
C PRO A 68 0.61 8.59 -0.32
N PHE A 69 1.87 8.80 0.03
CA PHE A 69 2.38 8.75 1.40
C PHE A 69 3.33 9.91 1.67
N ASN A 70 3.04 10.70 2.70
CA ASN A 70 3.83 11.88 3.04
C ASN A 70 4.10 12.81 1.85
N LYS A 71 3.06 13.09 1.04
CA LYS A 71 3.11 13.95 -0.16
C LYS A 71 4.03 13.41 -1.27
N ARG A 72 4.32 12.11 -1.29
CA ARG A 72 5.06 11.42 -2.33
C ARG A 72 4.31 10.14 -2.71
N ASP A 73 4.32 9.78 -3.98
CA ASP A 73 3.76 8.50 -4.39
C ASP A 73 4.76 7.40 -4.07
N ILE A 74 4.31 6.39 -3.33
CA ILE A 74 5.03 5.14 -3.17
C ILE A 74 4.49 4.18 -4.22
N TYR A 75 5.40 3.73 -5.09
CA TYR A 75 5.15 2.72 -6.11
C TYR A 75 5.51 1.34 -5.54
N THR A 76 4.67 0.34 -5.79
CA THR A 76 4.89 -1.07 -5.40
C THR A 76 4.74 -1.98 -6.61
#